data_AF-A0A8T4J6D3-F1
#
_entry.id   AF-A0A8T4J6D3-F1
#
_cell.length_a   1.000
_cell.length_b   1.000
_cell.length_c   1.000
_cell.angle_alpha   90.00
_cell.angle_beta   90.00
_cell.angle_gamma   90.00
#
_symmetry.space_group_name_H-M   'P 1'
#
loop_
_entity.id
_entity.type
_entity.pdbx_description
1 polymer ?
#
loop_
_entity_poly.entity_id
_entity_poly.type
_entity_poly.pdbx_seq_one_letter_code
_entity_poly.pdbx_strand_id
1 'polypeptide(L)'
;MALQILWLNLITDGLPALALGVDPAEPNVMKRKPRHSKESIVKRILMFAIVSGVMNFIILMTVFVTELDKGIIHARTMAFTTSVIFELILVFSARSNENIFKSKPFANKFLLFAVASSILLQLVTIYNPLFQTIFQTTALTMMNWAKIIMLSGIGVLIIDSTKSIHARSR
;
A
#
# COMPACT_ATOMS: atom_id res chain seq x y z
N MET A 1 3.03 3.54 -19.33
CA MET A 1 3.05 2.36 -18.41
C MET A 1 4.39 2.21 -17.70
N ALA A 2 5.53 2.07 -18.39
CA ALA A 2 6.84 1.88 -17.72
C ALA A 2 7.19 3.00 -16.72
N LEU A 3 6.98 4.27 -17.09
CA LEU A 3 7.14 5.44 -16.21
C LEU A 3 6.25 5.37 -14.95
N GLN A 4 5.01 4.91 -15.09
CA GLN A 4 4.08 4.78 -13.97
C GLN A 4 4.56 3.71 -12.97
N ILE A 5 5.10 2.60 -13.45
CA ILE A 5 5.66 1.53 -12.61
C ILE A 5 6.94 2.02 -11.90
N LEU A 6 7.83 2.72 -12.62
CA LEU A 6 9.02 3.32 -12.02
C LEU A 6 8.64 4.31 -10.91
N TRP A 7 7.68 5.18 -11.20
CA TRP A 7 7.19 6.16 -10.23
C TRP A 7 6.55 5.51 -9.02
N LEU A 8 5.73 4.48 -9.24
CA LEU A 8 5.12 3.68 -8.17
C LEU A 8 6.20 3.20 -7.23
N ASN A 9 7.17 2.39 -7.71
CA ASN A 9 8.24 1.86 -6.88
C ASN A 9 9.03 2.97 -6.14
N LEU A 10 9.28 4.10 -6.79
CA LEU A 10 10.00 5.23 -6.16
C LEU A 10 9.22 5.82 -4.97
N ILE A 11 7.93 6.08 -5.12
CA ILE A 11 7.14 6.76 -4.09
C ILE A 11 6.59 5.80 -3.03
N THR A 12 6.36 4.54 -3.36
CA THR A 12 5.76 3.54 -2.47
C THR A 12 6.78 2.67 -1.76
N ASP A 13 7.90 2.32 -2.41
CA ASP A 13 8.98 1.59 -1.74
C ASP A 13 10.03 2.54 -1.18
N GLY A 14 10.32 3.68 -1.83
CA GLY A 14 11.36 4.60 -1.38
C GLY A 14 11.04 5.29 -0.05
N LEU A 15 9.99 6.10 -0.02
CA LEU A 15 9.66 6.94 1.13
C LEU A 15 9.23 6.12 2.36
N PRO A 16 8.31 5.13 2.24
CA PRO A 16 7.93 4.30 3.36
C PRO A 16 9.05 3.40 3.90
N ALA A 17 9.94 2.85 3.05
CA ALA A 17 11.04 2.03 3.56
C ALA A 17 12.02 2.83 4.40
N LEU A 18 12.33 4.07 4.00
CA LEU A 18 13.14 4.99 4.80
C LEU A 18 12.46 5.30 6.14
N ALA A 19 11.15 5.51 6.14
CA ALA A 19 10.39 5.79 7.36
C ALA A 19 10.29 4.58 8.31
N LEU A 20 10.24 3.36 7.76
CA LEU A 20 10.27 2.12 8.55
C LEU A 20 11.66 1.85 9.17
N GLY A 21 12.74 2.31 8.53
CA GLY A 21 14.10 2.18 9.06
C GLY A 21 14.35 2.96 10.35
N VAL A 22 13.57 4.02 10.59
CA VAL A 22 13.65 4.87 11.80
C VAL A 22 12.52 4.60 12.80
N ASP A 23 11.75 3.53 12.61
CA ASP A 23 10.61 3.20 13.46
C ASP A 23 11.09 2.75 14.86
N PRO A 24 10.55 3.30 15.96
CA PRO A 24 10.91 2.87 17.31
C PRO A 24 10.60 1.38 17.53
N ALA A 25 11.45 0.71 18.31
CA ALA A 25 11.30 -0.71 18.63
C ALA A 25 9.96 -1.01 19.34
N GLU A 26 9.39 -2.18 19.07
CA GLU A 26 8.14 -2.62 19.71
C GLU A 26 8.28 -2.66 21.25
N PRO A 27 7.31 -2.14 22.04
CA PRO A 27 7.42 -2.03 23.51
C PRO A 27 7.68 -3.35 24.26
N ASN A 28 7.44 -4.50 23.61
CA ASN A 28 7.62 -5.83 24.18
C ASN A 28 8.71 -6.65 23.46
N VAL A 29 9.59 -6.00 22.68
CA VAL A 29 10.63 -6.71 21.91
C VAL A 29 11.54 -7.55 22.82
N MET A 30 11.89 -7.03 24.01
CA MET A 30 12.75 -7.71 24.99
C MET A 30 12.03 -8.80 25.80
N LYS A 31 10.69 -8.85 25.77
CA LYS A 31 9.89 -9.89 26.45
C LYS A 31 9.64 -11.12 25.57
N ARG A 32 9.92 -11.02 24.26
CA ARG A 32 9.82 -12.13 23.32
C ARG A 32 11.08 -12.99 23.39
N LYS A 33 10.92 -14.31 23.31
CA LYS A 33 12.06 -15.24 23.25
C LYS A 33 12.92 -14.94 22.02
N PRO A 34 14.26 -15.05 22.10
CA PRO A 34 15.13 -14.94 20.94
C PRO A 34 14.69 -15.88 19.83
N ARG A 35 14.70 -15.39 18.58
CA ARG A 35 14.27 -16.18 17.43
C ARG A 35 15.22 -17.36 17.21
N HIS A 36 14.70 -18.55 16.94
CA HIS A 36 15.53 -19.71 16.58
C HIS A 36 16.25 -19.49 15.24
N SER A 37 17.53 -19.86 15.16
CA SER A 37 18.32 -19.67 13.93
C SER A 37 17.80 -20.46 12.72
N LYS A 38 17.02 -21.51 12.96
CA LYS A 38 16.38 -22.35 11.92
C LYS A 38 15.03 -21.80 11.42
N GLU A 39 14.46 -20.76 12.05
CA GLU A 39 13.23 -20.15 11.54
C GLU A 39 13.54 -19.30 10.29
N SER A 40 12.96 -19.69 9.14
CA SER A 40 13.08 -18.93 7.90
C SER A 40 12.30 -17.61 8.00
N ILE A 41 13.04 -16.49 7.95
CA ILE A 41 12.47 -15.14 7.84
C ILE A 41 11.59 -15.04 6.59
N VAL A 42 12.07 -15.64 5.50
CA VAL A 42 11.49 -15.55 4.17
C VAL A 42 10.11 -16.16 4.14
N LYS A 43 9.88 -17.33 4.74
CA LYS A 43 8.57 -18.01 4.65
C LYS A 43 7.40 -17.15 5.15
N ARG A 44 7.59 -16.42 6.25
CA ARG A 44 6.53 -15.57 6.82
C ARG A 44 6.30 -14.32 5.97
N ILE A 45 7.37 -13.63 5.58
CA ILE A 45 7.28 -12.42 4.75
C ILE A 45 6.73 -12.77 3.36
N LEU A 46 7.13 -13.91 2.81
CA LEU A 46 6.71 -14.40 1.50
C LEU A 46 5.21 -14.69 1.46
N MET A 47 4.64 -15.36 2.46
CA MET A 47 3.19 -15.59 2.50
C MET A 47 2.41 -14.27 2.55
N PHE A 48 2.85 -13.33 3.39
CA PHE A 48 2.22 -12.00 3.43
C PHE A 48 2.32 -11.27 2.08
N ALA A 49 3.51 -11.27 1.47
CA ALA A 49 3.76 -10.61 0.18
C ALA A 49 2.94 -11.23 -0.96
N ILE A 50 2.80 -12.56 -1.00
CA ILE A 50 1.97 -13.26 -2.00
C ILE A 50 0.51 -12.87 -1.82
N VAL A 51 -0.02 -12.92 -0.58
CA VAL A 51 -1.42 -12.58 -0.31
C VAL A 51 -1.71 -11.12 -0.65
N SER A 52 -0.83 -10.20 -0.27
CA SER A 52 -1.00 -8.78 -0.61
C SER A 52 -0.87 -8.52 -2.10
N GLY A 53 0.05 -9.19 -2.80
CA GLY A 53 0.23 -9.07 -4.24
C GLY A 53 -0.96 -9.59 -5.03
N VAL A 54 -1.49 -10.76 -4.67
CA VAL A 54 -2.70 -11.34 -5.28
C VAL A 54 -3.91 -10.45 -5.03
N MET A 55 -4.07 -9.92 -3.81
CA MET A 55 -5.15 -9.00 -3.49
C MET A 55 -5.05 -7.71 -4.32
N ASN A 56 -3.86 -7.11 -4.40
CA ASN A 56 -3.63 -5.93 -5.23
C ASN A 56 -4.00 -6.22 -6.69
N PHE A 57 -3.55 -7.35 -7.23
CA PHE A 57 -3.87 -7.78 -8.59
C PHE A 57 -5.38 -7.88 -8.85
N ILE A 58 -6.14 -8.52 -7.96
CA ILE A 58 -7.61 -8.66 -8.09
C ILE A 58 -8.29 -7.29 -8.09
N ILE A 59 -7.87 -6.40 -7.18
CA ILE A 59 -8.43 -5.05 -7.06
C ILE A 59 -8.12 -4.24 -8.32
N LEU A 60 -6.86 -4.22 -8.77
CA LEU A 60 -6.46 -3.55 -10.01
C LEU A 60 -7.26 -4.07 -11.20
N MET A 61 -7.38 -5.39 -11.34
CA MET A 61 -8.08 -5.98 -12.47
C MET A 61 -9.56 -5.60 -12.47
N THR A 62 -10.19 -5.58 -11.29
CA THR A 62 -11.58 -5.16 -11.11
C THR A 62 -11.77 -3.69 -11.51
N VAL A 63 -10.90 -2.80 -11.02
CA VAL A 63 -10.94 -1.37 -11.36
C VAL A 63 -10.67 -1.15 -12.84
N PHE A 64 -9.73 -1.88 -13.43
CA PHE A 64 -9.37 -1.73 -14.82
C PHE A 64 -10.51 -2.14 -15.76
N VAL A 65 -11.15 -3.28 -15.50
CA VAL A 65 -12.27 -3.77 -16.33
C VAL A 65 -13.50 -2.85 -16.20
N THR A 66 -13.82 -2.39 -14.99
CA THR A 66 -15.02 -1.56 -14.75
C THR A 66 -14.88 -0.13 -15.27
N GLU A 67 -13.66 0.37 -15.45
CA GLU A 67 -13.40 1.73 -15.93
C GLU A 67 -12.92 1.76 -17.38
N LEU A 68 -12.86 0.59 -18.05
CA LEU A 68 -12.41 0.46 -19.44
C LEU A 68 -13.33 1.20 -20.42
N ASP A 69 -14.63 1.22 -20.13
CA ASP A 69 -15.66 1.87 -20.96
C ASP A 69 -15.46 3.39 -21.08
N LYS A 70 -14.78 3.99 -20.09
CA LYS A 70 -14.45 5.44 -20.09
C LYS A 70 -13.14 5.76 -20.81
N GLY A 71 -12.49 4.74 -21.37
CA GLY A 71 -11.28 4.86 -22.17
C GLY A 71 -10.03 4.31 -21.48
N ILE A 72 -9.10 3.82 -22.31
CA ILE A 72 -7.88 3.14 -21.87
C ILE A 72 -6.99 4.00 -20.96
N ILE A 73 -6.90 5.31 -21.22
CA ILE A 73 -6.09 6.25 -20.42
C ILE A 73 -6.71 6.43 -19.03
N HIS A 74 -8.04 6.49 -18.95
CA HIS A 74 -8.76 6.61 -17.68
C HIS A 74 -8.59 5.36 -16.82
N ALA A 75 -8.84 4.18 -17.41
CA ALA A 75 -8.66 2.90 -16.73
C ALA A 75 -7.22 2.70 -16.22
N ARG A 76 -6.21 3.09 -17.02
CA ARG A 76 -4.80 3.07 -16.60
C ARG A 76 -4.52 4.00 -15.42
N THR A 77 -5.07 5.21 -15.45
CA THR A 77 -4.88 6.17 -14.35
C THR A 77 -5.55 5.68 -13.06
N MET A 78 -6.74 5.09 -13.18
CA MET A 78 -7.45 4.46 -12.07
C MET A 78 -6.65 3.29 -11.48
N ALA A 79 -6.13 2.38 -12.31
CA ALA A 79 -5.32 1.25 -11.86
C ALA A 79 -4.01 1.71 -11.18
N PHE A 80 -3.32 2.67 -11.78
CA PHE A 80 -2.10 3.27 -11.22
C PHE A 80 -2.35 3.90 -9.85
N THR A 81 -3.38 4.75 -9.74
CA THR A 81 -3.72 5.42 -8.47
C THR A 81 -4.20 4.42 -7.42
N THR A 82 -4.97 3.41 -7.81
CA THR A 82 -5.40 2.32 -6.93
C THR A 82 -4.22 1.58 -6.32
N SER A 83 -3.20 1.26 -7.14
CA SER A 83 -1.99 0.57 -6.68
C SER A 83 -1.24 1.39 -5.63
N VAL A 84 -1.02 2.68 -5.92
CA VAL A 84 -0.33 3.60 -5.01
C VAL A 84 -1.07 3.70 -3.68
N ILE A 85 -2.39 3.91 -3.71
CA ILE A 85 -3.19 4.01 -2.49
C ILE A 85 -3.21 2.68 -1.72
N PHE A 86 -3.30 1.54 -2.42
CA PHE A 86 -3.26 0.24 -1.79
C PHE A 86 -1.94 0.01 -1.04
N GLU A 87 -0.80 0.29 -1.66
CA GLU A 87 0.52 0.12 -1.03
C GLU A 87 0.73 1.07 0.16
N LEU A 88 0.28 2.32 0.05
CA LEU A 88 0.36 3.28 1.14
C LEU A 88 -0.47 2.84 2.36
N ILE A 89 -1.64 2.23 2.15
CA ILE A 89 -2.45 1.67 3.25
C ILE A 89 -1.82 0.37 3.77
N LEU A 90 -1.31 -0.49 2.87
CA LEU A 90 -0.69 -1.77 3.20
C LEU A 90 0.54 -1.60 4.10
N VAL A 91 1.33 -0.54 3.90
CA VAL A 91 2.48 -0.19 4.73
C VAL A 91 2.13 -0.12 6.23
N PHE A 92 0.96 0.41 6.58
CA PHE A 92 0.52 0.45 7.98
C PHE A 92 0.23 -0.95 8.55
N SER A 93 -0.31 -1.86 7.74
CA SER A 93 -0.44 -3.26 8.15
C SER A 93 0.93 -3.95 8.20
N ALA A 94 1.81 -3.68 7.24
CA ALA A 94 3.12 -4.33 7.14
C ALA A 94 4.06 -3.98 8.31
N ARG A 95 3.90 -2.79 8.90
CA ARG A 95 4.68 -2.31 10.04
C ARG A 95 4.62 -3.23 11.27
N SER A 96 3.47 -3.86 11.53
CA SER A 96 3.23 -4.61 12.77
C SER A 96 2.74 -6.03 12.50
N ASN A 97 3.09 -6.94 13.41
CA ASN A 97 2.52 -8.29 13.43
C ASN A 97 1.15 -8.33 14.14
N GLU A 98 0.74 -7.23 14.76
CA GLU A 98 -0.59 -7.04 15.36
C GLU A 98 -1.50 -6.27 14.40
N ASN A 99 -2.82 -6.39 14.59
CA ASN A 99 -3.80 -5.67 13.77
C ASN A 99 -3.55 -4.15 13.77
N ILE A 100 -3.88 -3.49 12.66
CA ILE A 100 -3.73 -2.04 12.48
C ILE A 100 -4.38 -1.28 13.66
N PHE A 101 -5.54 -1.74 14.13
CA PHE A 101 -6.28 -1.12 15.24
C PHE A 101 -5.57 -1.20 16.60
N LYS A 102 -4.75 -2.23 16.83
CA LYS A 102 -3.97 -2.37 18.06
C LYS A 102 -2.62 -1.67 17.98
N SER A 103 -2.06 -1.56 16.76
CA SER A 103 -0.71 -1.07 16.54
C SER A 103 -0.57 0.47 16.58
N LYS A 104 -1.62 1.23 16.93
CA LYS A 104 -1.64 2.71 16.89
C LYS A 104 -1.03 3.23 15.56
N PRO A 105 -1.79 3.22 14.45
CA PRO A 105 -1.24 3.45 13.11
C PRO A 105 -0.58 4.83 12.96
N PHE A 106 -1.01 5.82 13.76
CA PHE A 106 -0.48 7.18 13.78
C PHE A 106 0.68 7.42 14.77
N ALA A 107 1.23 6.38 15.41
CA ALA A 107 2.30 6.53 16.38
C ALA A 107 3.64 6.97 15.74
N ASN A 108 3.92 6.56 14.50
CA ASN A 108 5.12 6.96 13.77
C ASN A 108 4.82 8.17 12.89
N LYS A 109 5.24 9.36 13.35
CA LYS A 109 5.08 10.61 12.61
C LYS A 109 5.86 10.62 11.29
N PHE A 110 7.03 9.98 11.22
CA PHE A 110 7.81 9.88 9.99
C PHE A 110 7.09 9.05 8.93
N LEU A 111 6.45 7.95 9.33
CA LEU A 111 5.62 7.15 8.42
C LEU A 111 4.44 7.96 7.88
N LEU A 112 3.81 8.75 8.74
CA LEU A 112 2.73 9.65 8.33
C LEU A 112 3.22 10.72 7.35
N PHE A 113 4.39 11.31 7.59
CA PHE A 113 5.01 12.26 6.66
C PHE A 113 5.34 11.61 5.31
N ALA A 114 5.91 10.40 5.32
CA ALA A 114 6.18 9.65 4.09
C ALA A 114 4.90 9.43 3.29
N VAL A 115 3.85 8.89 3.92
CA VAL A 115 2.56 8.65 3.26
C VAL A 115 1.93 9.95 2.76
N ALA A 116 1.91 11.01 3.56
CA ALA A 116 1.39 12.30 3.16
C ALA A 116 2.15 12.88 1.95
N SER A 117 3.48 12.78 1.96
CA SER A 117 4.31 13.22 0.83
C SER A 117 4.06 12.40 -0.43
N SER A 118 3.88 11.07 -0.32
CA SER A 118 3.53 10.21 -1.46
C SER A 118 2.16 10.55 -2.04
N ILE A 119 1.17 10.86 -1.20
CA ILE A 119 -0.16 11.32 -1.67
C ILE A 119 -0.05 12.66 -2.39
N LEU A 120 0.71 13.62 -1.84
CA LEU A 120 0.93 14.92 -2.49
C LEU A 120 1.59 14.76 -3.86
N LEU A 121 2.63 13.93 -3.95
CA LEU A 121 3.29 13.60 -5.21
C LEU A 121 2.32 12.95 -6.20
N GLN A 122 1.48 12.03 -5.75
CA GLN A 122 0.46 11.41 -6.59
C GLN A 122 -0.54 12.43 -7.13
N LEU A 123 -1.00 13.37 -6.30
CA LEU A 123 -1.90 14.45 -6.71
C LEU A 123 -1.26 15.36 -7.76
N VAL A 124 0.02 15.72 -7.56
CA VAL A 124 0.78 16.50 -8.55
C VAL A 124 0.85 15.77 -9.88
N THR A 125 1.14 14.46 -9.87
CA THR A 125 1.24 13.65 -11.09
C THR A 125 -0.08 13.60 -11.88
N ILE A 126 -1.23 13.49 -11.20
CA ILE A 126 -2.51 13.32 -11.90
C ILE A 126 -3.25 14.62 -12.24
N TYR A 127 -2.92 15.76 -11.60
CA TYR A 127 -3.61 17.04 -11.82
C TYR A 127 -2.75 18.10 -12.52
N ASN A 128 -1.42 17.96 -12.54
CA ASN A 128 -0.56 18.92 -13.23
C ASN A 128 -0.46 18.57 -14.74
N PRO A 129 -0.75 19.51 -15.65
CA PRO A 129 -0.75 19.26 -17.10
C PRO A 129 0.58 18.72 -17.67
N LEU A 130 1.72 19.17 -17.12
CA LEU A 130 3.04 18.70 -17.54
C LEU A 130 3.21 17.21 -17.24
N PHE A 131 2.85 16.81 -16.01
CA PHE A 131 2.96 15.42 -15.57
C PHE A 131 1.90 14.53 -16.23
N GLN A 132 0.69 15.03 -16.48
CA GLN A 132 -0.34 14.30 -17.22
C GLN A 132 0.13 13.88 -18.62
N THR A 133 0.91 14.74 -19.29
CA THR A 133 1.46 14.44 -20.62
C THR A 133 2.54 13.37 -20.55
N ILE A 134 3.45 13.46 -19.57
CA ILE A 134 4.56 12.50 -19.38
C ILE A 134 4.05 11.13 -18.94
N PHE A 135 3.15 11.11 -17.95
CA PHE A 135 2.63 9.89 -17.36
C PHE A 135 1.41 9.33 -18.10
N GLN A 136 0.89 10.04 -19.09
CA GLN A 136 -0.35 9.70 -19.80
C GLN A 136 -1.49 9.44 -18.82
N THR A 137 -1.71 10.38 -17.90
CA THR A 137 -2.75 10.30 -16.88
C THR A 137 -3.87 11.29 -17.15
N THR A 138 -5.06 11.00 -16.61
CA THR A 138 -6.22 11.89 -16.69
C THR A 138 -6.69 12.29 -15.29
N ALA A 139 -7.35 13.44 -15.19
CA ALA A 139 -7.90 13.90 -13.93
C ALA A 139 -8.97 12.92 -13.42
N LEU A 140 -8.88 12.58 -12.13
CA LEU A 140 -9.86 11.73 -11.47
C LEU A 140 -10.93 12.56 -10.79
N THR A 141 -12.18 12.10 -10.87
CA THR A 141 -13.32 12.71 -10.17
C THR A 141 -13.32 12.31 -8.69
N MET A 142 -14.08 13.01 -7.86
CA MET A 142 -14.25 12.64 -6.46
C MET A 142 -14.89 11.25 -6.28
N MET A 143 -15.78 10.85 -7.21
CA MET A 143 -16.38 9.51 -7.18
C MET A 143 -15.34 8.42 -7.41
N ASN A 144 -14.39 8.66 -8.32
CA ASN A 144 -13.30 7.75 -8.58
C ASN A 144 -12.39 7.59 -7.35
N TRP A 145 -12.07 8.70 -6.68
CA TRP A 145 -11.33 8.67 -5.42
C TRP A 145 -12.04 7.86 -4.33
N ALA A 146 -13.36 8.03 -4.18
CA ALA A 146 -14.14 7.26 -3.22
C ALA A 146 -14.08 5.76 -3.50
N LYS A 147 -14.22 5.35 -4.77
CA LYS A 147 -14.06 3.94 -5.18
C LYS A 147 -12.67 3.40 -4.85
N ILE A 148 -11.62 4.14 -5.16
CA ILE A 148 -10.23 3.75 -4.90
C ILE A 148 -10.01 3.52 -3.41
N ILE A 149 -10.37 4.50 -2.58
CA ILE A 149 -10.19 4.43 -1.13
C ILE A 149 -10.98 3.26 -0.53
N MET A 150 -12.22 3.06 -0.99
CA MET A 150 -13.08 1.97 -0.51
C MET A 150 -12.50 0.60 -0.86
N LEU A 151 -12.13 0.36 -2.12
CA LEU A 151 -11.60 -0.92 -2.57
C LEU A 151 -10.24 -1.22 -1.93
N SER A 152 -9.32 -0.26 -1.93
CA SER A 152 -8.00 -0.44 -1.32
C SER A 152 -8.09 -0.63 0.19
N GLY A 153 -8.96 0.12 0.87
CA GLY A 153 -9.21 -0.02 2.30
C GLY A 153 -9.76 -1.40 2.67
N ILE A 154 -10.80 -1.87 1.96
CA ILE A 154 -11.37 -3.21 2.18
C ILE A 154 -10.32 -4.30 1.92
N GLY A 155 -9.55 -4.19 0.83
CA GLY A 155 -8.49 -5.13 0.50
C GLY A 155 -7.46 -5.28 1.63
N VAL A 156 -6.99 -4.16 2.18
CA VAL A 156 -6.03 -4.19 3.30
C VAL A 156 -6.67 -4.70 4.59
N LEU A 157 -7.93 -4.37 4.88
CA LEU A 157 -8.63 -4.90 6.06
C LEU A 157 -8.77 -6.44 6.01
N ILE A 158 -9.02 -7.01 4.83
CA ILE A 158 -9.05 -8.46 4.65
C ILE A 158 -7.67 -9.04 4.96
N ILE A 159 -6.60 -8.45 4.42
CA ILE A 159 -5.22 -8.89 4.67
C ILE A 159 -4.90 -8.80 6.18
N ASP A 160 -5.24 -7.69 6.83
CA ASP A 160 -4.99 -7.49 8.25
C ASP A 160 -5.73 -8.53 9.12
N SER A 161 -6.96 -8.87 8.73
CA SER A 161 -7.74 -9.92 9.39
C SER A 161 -7.08 -11.30 9.29
N THR A 162 -6.44 -11.62 8.15
CA THR A 162 -5.69 -12.88 7.99
C THR A 162 -4.46 -12.96 8.89
N LYS A 163 -3.83 -11.83 9.22
CA LYS A 163 -2.74 -11.76 10.21
C LYS A 163 -3.24 -12.08 11.61
N SER A 164 -4.38 -11.53 12.01
CA SER A 164 -4.98 -11.79 13.33
C SER A 164 -5.24 -13.27 13.60
N ILE A 165 -5.62 -14.02 12.56
CA ILE A 165 -5.93 -15.45 12.65
C ILE A 165 -4.64 -16.26 12.85
N HIS A 166 -3.58 -15.93 12.11
CA HIS A 166 -2.27 -16.58 12.27
C HIS A 166 -1.55 -16.22 13.58
N ALA A 167 -1.81 -15.03 14.13
CA ALA A 167 -1.28 -14.61 15.43
C ALA A 167 -2.00 -15.29 16.62
N ARG A 168 -3.26 -15.71 16.46
CA ARG A 168 -4.06 -16.43 17.47
C ARG A 168 -3.86 -17.95 17.48
N SER A 169 -3.26 -18.54 16.45
CA SER A 169 -2.97 -19.98 16.39
C SER A 169 -1.58 -20.35 16.98
N ARG A 170 -0.94 -19.43 17.70
CA ARG A 170 0.30 -19.61 18.48
C ARG A 170 0.04 -19.19 19.93
#